data_AF-A0A3S0KGY9-F1
#
_entry.id   AF-A0A3S0KGY9-F1
#
_cell.length_a   1.000
_cell.length_b   1.000
_cell.length_c   1.000
_cell.angle_alpha   90.00
_cell.angle_beta   90.00
_cell.angle_gamma   90.00
#
_symmetry.space_group_name_H-M   'P 1'
#
loop_
_entity.id
_entity.type
_entity.pdbx_description
1 polymer ?
#
loop_
_entity_poly.entity_id
_entity_poly.type
_entity_poly.pdbx_seq_one_letter_code
_entity_poly.pdbx_strand_id
1 'polypeptide(L)' 'MTNRVFMLPLWIRLWHWSNALAIIVLAVTGVSLHFSNPDLPLVEFSLAARIHNVAGVCLAGLYVVFVVGNIVTGNWWQ' A
#
# COMPACT_ATOMS: atom_id res chain seq x y z
N MET A 1 26.23 -15.64 21.27
CA MET A 1 25.71 -15.16 19.97
C MET A 1 24.22 -15.42 19.93
N THR A 2 23.39 -14.42 19.65
CA THR A 2 21.92 -14.59 19.57
C THR A 2 21.55 -15.11 18.19
N ASN A 3 20.96 -16.31 18.12
CA ASN A 3 20.47 -16.88 16.86
C ASN A 3 19.09 -16.26 16.55
N ARG A 4 18.94 -15.59 15.40
CA ARG A 4 17.66 -15.00 14.97
C ARG A 4 17.10 -15.83 13.82
N VAL A 5 15.90 -16.39 14.02
CA VAL A 5 15.15 -17.09 12.96
C VAL A 5 14.20 -16.09 12.32
N PHE A 6 14.32 -15.88 11.01
CA PHE A 6 13.42 -15.02 10.27
C PHE A 6 12.22 -15.83 9.76
N MET A 7 11.03 -15.57 10.33
CA MET A 7 9.79 -16.21 9.90
C MET A 7 9.31 -15.71 8.53
N LEU A 8 9.52 -14.42 8.25
CA LEU A 8 9.09 -13.78 7.00
C LEU A 8 10.30 -13.36 6.17
N PRO A 9 10.37 -13.72 4.88
CA PRO A 9 11.47 -13.31 4.01
C PRO A 9 11.46 -11.80 3.78
N LEU A 10 12.63 -11.23 3.47
CA LEU A 10 12.81 -9.78 3.33
C LEU A 10 11.84 -9.17 2.31
N TRP A 11 11.60 -9.86 1.18
CA TRP A 11 10.74 -9.35 0.12
C TRP A 11 9.27 -9.18 0.56
N ILE A 12 8.74 -10.10 1.38
CA ILE A 12 7.38 -10.00 1.94
C ILE A 12 7.27 -8.77 2.84
N ARG A 13 8.32 -8.45 3.60
CA ARG A 13 8.35 -7.26 4.46
C ARG A 13 8.34 -5.98 3.63
N LEU A 14 9.16 -5.92 2.57
CA LEU A 14 9.17 -4.78 1.67
C LEU A 14 7.81 -4.60 1.00
N TRP A 15 7.21 -5.68 0.51
CA TRP A 15 5.85 -5.67 -0.02
C TRP A 15 4.85 -5.13 1.01
N HIS A 16 4.88 -5.62 2.25
CA HIS A 16 3.97 -5.19 3.31
C HIS A 16 4.10 -3.69 3.60
N TRP A 17 5.33 -3.19 3.75
CA TRP A 17 5.56 -1.76 4.00
C TRP A 17 5.16 -0.87 2.82
N SER A 18 5.32 -1.34 1.58
CA SER A 18 4.78 -0.66 0.40
C SER A 18 3.25 -0.57 0.42
N ASN A 19 2.57 -1.64 0.83
CA ASN A 19 1.11 -1.63 1.00
C ASN A 19 0.68 -0.67 2.12
N ALA A 20 1.36 -0.71 3.27
CA ALA A 20 1.07 0.17 4.39
C ALA A 20 1.17 1.64 3.97
N LEU A 21 2.23 2.01 3.24
CA LEU A 21 2.39 3.36 2.70
C LEU A 21 1.24 3.72 1.73
N ALA A 22 0.92 2.85 0.77
CA ALA A 22 -0.15 3.09 -0.19
C ALA A 22 -1.52 3.25 0.48
N ILE A 23 -1.84 2.42 1.49
CA ILE A 23 -3.09 2.49 2.26
C ILE A 23 -3.18 3.79 3.05
N ILE A 24 -2.08 4.24 3.68
CA ILE A 24 -2.05 5.52 4.39
C ILE A 24 -2.32 6.68 3.41
N VAL A 25 -1.67 6.68 2.24
CA VAL A 25 -1.90 7.69 1.20
C VAL A 25 -3.35 7.67 0.73
N LEU A 26 -3.93 6.49 0.49
CA LEU A 26 -5.33 6.32 0.12
C LEU A 26 -6.28 6.81 1.21
N ALA A 27 -5.98 6.55 2.48
CA ALA A 27 -6.80 7.02 3.59
C ALA A 27 -6.81 8.55 3.67
N VAL A 28 -5.65 9.20 3.63
CA VAL A 28 -5.54 10.67 3.72
C VAL A 28 -6.22 11.36 2.52
N THR A 29 -5.95 10.88 1.31
CA THR A 29 -6.58 11.43 0.10
C THR A 29 -8.07 11.09 0.05
N GLY A 30 -8.49 9.92 0.51
CA GLY A 30 -9.90 9.50 0.58
C GLY A 30 -10.71 10.37 1.54
N VAL A 31 -10.13 10.74 2.70
CA VAL A 31 -10.75 11.70 3.62
C VAL A 31 -10.93 13.06 2.92
N SER A 32 -9.92 13.54 2.20
CA SER A 32 -9.99 14.82 1.46
C SER A 32 -11.06 14.79 0.36
N LEU A 33 -11.25 13.66 -0.31
CA LEU A 33 -12.28 13.48 -1.35
C LEU A 33 -13.69 13.34 -0.77
N HIS A 34 -13.82 12.68 0.38
CA HIS A 34 -15.10 12.48 1.06
C HIS A 34 -15.59 13.76 1.72
N PHE A 35 -14.70 14.48 2.41
CA PHE A 35 -14.97 15.76 3.06
C PHE A 35 -14.43 16.92 2.22
N SER A 36 -15.00 17.12 1.04
CA SER A 36 -14.53 18.09 0.05
C SER A 36 -14.86 19.57 0.38
N ASN A 37 -14.92 19.93 1.66
CA ASN A 37 -15.19 21.31 2.08
C ASN A 37 -13.99 22.20 1.69
N PRO A 38 -14.18 23.26 0.87
CA PRO A 38 -13.10 24.14 0.44
C PRO A 38 -12.38 24.88 1.58
N ASP A 39 -13.04 25.06 2.72
CA ASP A 39 -12.51 25.86 3.83
C ASP A 39 -11.57 25.08 4.78
N LEU A 40 -11.53 23.75 4.67
CA LEU A 40 -10.69 22.88 5.52
C LEU A 40 -10.01 21.74 4.72
N PRO A 41 -9.25 22.04 3.65
CA PRO A 41 -8.64 20.99 2.84
C PRO A 41 -7.42 20.40 3.56
N LEU A 42 -7.45 19.08 3.84
CA LEU A 42 -6.24 18.32 4.19
C LEU A 42 -5.29 18.24 2.99
N VAL A 43 -5.85 17.94 1.82
CA VAL A 43 -5.20 18.02 0.51
C VAL A 43 -6.21 18.63 -0.47
N GLU A 44 -5.73 19.49 -1.36
CA GLU A 44 -6.57 20.08 -2.43
C GLU A 44 -7.24 18.97 -3.25
N PHE A 45 -8.52 19.15 -3.58
CA PHE A 45 -9.38 18.08 -4.12
C PHE A 45 -8.84 17.46 -5.42
N SER A 46 -8.43 18.27 -6.40
CA SER A 46 -7.88 17.78 -7.67
C SER A 46 -6.57 17.01 -7.46
N LEU A 47 -5.69 17.50 -6.59
CA LEU A 47 -4.46 16.79 -6.22
C LEU A 47 -4.78 15.48 -5.48
N ALA A 48 -5.70 15.50 -4.52
CA ALA A 48 -6.14 14.33 -3.78
C ALA A 48 -6.67 13.25 -4.73
N ALA A 49 -7.49 13.62 -5.71
CA ALA A 49 -8.04 12.70 -6.70
C ALA A 49 -6.94 12.03 -7.54
N ARG A 50 -5.97 12.82 -8.03
CA ARG A 50 -4.86 12.29 -8.83
C ARG A 50 -4.00 11.32 -8.02
N ILE A 51 -3.63 11.70 -6.79
CA ILE A 51 -2.81 10.85 -5.91
C ILE A 51 -3.59 9.59 -5.52
N HIS A 52 -4.86 9.70 -5.16
CA HIS A 52 -5.70 8.56 -4.76
C HIS A 52 -5.80 7.53 -5.89
N ASN A 53 -6.04 7.98 -7.12
CA ASN A 53 -6.14 7.09 -8.28
C ASN A 53 -4.82 6.36 -8.55
N VAL A 54 -3.70 7.07 -8.56
CA VAL A 54 -2.37 6.45 -8.75
C VAL A 54 -2.07 5.47 -7.61
N ALA A 55 -2.31 5.87 -6.35
CA ALA A 55 -2.10 5.01 -5.19
C ALA A 55 -2.96 3.75 -5.23
N GLY A 56 -4.21 3.86 -5.71
CA GLY A 56 -5.13 2.73 -5.87
C GLY A 56 -4.64 1.72 -6.91
N VAL A 57 -4.19 2.21 -8.08
CA VAL A 57 -3.58 1.35 -9.11
C VAL A 57 -2.28 0.72 -8.61
N CYS A 58 -1.43 1.48 -7.92
CA CYS A 58 -0.21 0.95 -7.30
C CYS A 58 -0.52 -0.15 -6.29
N LEU A 59 -1.51 0.05 -5.40
CA LEU A 59 -1.91 -0.96 -4.42
C LEU A 59 -2.41 -2.23 -5.09
N ALA A 60 -3.28 -2.12 -6.11
CA ALA A 60 -3.73 -3.26 -6.89
C ALA A 60 -2.55 -4.02 -7.54
N GLY A 61 -1.60 -3.29 -8.13
CA GLY A 61 -0.37 -3.86 -8.69
C GLY A 61 0.49 -4.58 -7.65
N LEU A 62 0.61 -4.03 -6.43
CA LEU A 62 1.33 -4.68 -5.33
C LEU A 62 0.69 -6.02 -4.95
N TYR A 63 -0.64 -6.14 -4.95
CA TYR A 63 -1.31 -7.41 -4.69
C TYR A 63 -1.10 -8.42 -5.82
N VAL A 64 -1.07 -7.99 -7.09
CA VAL A 64 -0.71 -8.86 -8.21
C VAL A 64 0.71 -9.41 -8.03
N VAL A 65 1.68 -8.54 -7.70
CA VAL A 65 3.07 -8.95 -7.42
C VAL A 65 3.15 -9.93 -6.26
N PHE A 66 2.34 -9.74 -5.21
CA PHE A 66 2.29 -10.67 -4.09
C PHE A 66 1.78 -12.05 -4.48
N VAL A 67 0.66 -12.11 -5.20
CA VAL A 67 0.08 -13.38 -5.63
C VAL A 67 1.06 -14.13 -6.54
N VAL A 68 1.58 -13.45 -7.57
CA VAL A 68 2.56 -14.04 -8.50
C VAL A 68 3.84 -14.45 -7.75
N GLY A 69 4.37 -13.59 -6.89
CA GLY A 69 5.57 -13.83 -6.11
C GLY A 69 5.43 -15.05 -5.20
N ASN A 70 4.32 -15.20 -4.48
CA ASN A 70 4.09 -16.36 -3.62
C ASN A 70 3.91 -17.67 -4.41
N ILE A 71 3.27 -17.61 -5.60
CA ILE A 71 3.16 -18.77 -6.49
C ILE A 71 4.55 -19.19 -6.98
N VAL A 72 5.34 -18.26 -7.53
CA VAL A 72 6.67 -18.54 -8.11
C VAL A 72 7.69 -19.00 -7.07
N THR A 73 7.64 -18.44 -5.86
CA THR A 73 8.58 -18.79 -4.78
C THR A 73 8.15 -20.01 -3.96
N GLY A 74 6.98 -20.59 -4.25
CA GLY A 74 6.44 -21.71 -3.46
C GLY A 74 6.05 -21.31 -2.04
N ASN A 75 5.78 -20.03 -1.80
CA ASN A 75 5.51 -19.46 -0.47
C ASN A 75 4.00 -19.39 -0.14
N TRP A 76 3.16 -20.05 -0.94
CA TRP A 76 1.69 -20.03 -0.87
C TRP A 76 1.09 -20.86 0.28
N TRP A 77 1.90 -21.69 0.94
CA TRP A 77 1.52 -22.61 2.01
C TRP A 77 2.28 -22.39 3.33
N GLN A 78 2.94 -21.23 3.50
CA GLN A 78 3.51 -20.84 4.80
C GLN A 78 2.44 -20.22 5.69
#